data_AF-X1CE08-F1
#
_entry.id   AF-X1CE08-F1
#
_cell.length_a   1.000
_cell.length_b   1.000
_cell.length_c   1.000
_cell.angle_alpha   90.00
_cell.angle_beta   90.00
_cell.angle_gamma   90.00
#
_symmetry.space_group_name_H-M   'P 1'
#
loop_
_entity.id
_entity.type
_entity.pdbx_description
1 polymer ?
#
loop_
_entity_poly.entity_id
_entity_poly.type
_entity_poly.pdbx_seq_one_letter_code
_entity_poly.pdbx_strand_id
1 'polypeptide(L)'
;MELEKVKADPQKCVACLTCIRVCPHGAIQLVRVDGSKEVAEISDLACDACGICAAICPAKAIKFQGYRDEEILAQIEAIQEL
;
A
#
# COMPACT_ATOMS: atom_id res chain seq x y z
N MET A 1 8.92 18.12 1.04
CA MET A 1 7.66 17.43 0.70
C MET A 1 7.97 15.96 0.75
N GLU A 2 7.52 15.28 1.80
CA GLU A 2 7.69 13.83 1.93
C GLU A 2 6.91 13.12 0.84
N LEU A 3 7.62 12.29 0.08
CA LEU A 3 7.09 11.52 -1.02
C LEU A 3 6.58 10.20 -0.45
N GLU A 4 5.40 10.19 0.15
CA GLU A 4 4.74 8.97 0.63
C GLU A 4 4.36 8.08 -0.57
N LYS A 5 5.29 7.27 -1.09
CA LYS A 5 5.06 6.53 -2.35
C LYS A 5 4.00 5.44 -2.18
N VAL A 6 3.95 4.84 -1.00
CA VAL A 6 3.09 3.70 -0.68
C VAL A 6 2.54 3.89 0.73
N LYS A 7 1.22 3.82 0.91
CA LYS A 7 0.58 3.95 2.23
C LYS A 7 -0.51 2.92 2.46
N ALA A 8 -0.71 2.53 3.72
CA ALA A 8 -1.88 1.76 4.12
C ALA A 8 -3.01 2.71 4.53
N ASP A 9 -4.23 2.42 4.08
CA ASP A 9 -5.46 3.07 4.50
C ASP A 9 -5.79 2.63 5.95
N PRO A 10 -5.75 3.56 6.93
CA PRO A 10 -6.06 3.26 8.32
C PRO A 10 -7.46 2.70 8.53
N GLN A 11 -8.43 3.01 7.66
CA GLN A 11 -9.80 2.52 7.80
C GLN A 11 -9.92 1.04 7.39
N LYS A 12 -9.14 0.60 6.41
CA LYS A 12 -9.16 -0.78 5.89
C LYS A 12 -8.14 -1.69 6.58
N CYS A 13 -7.03 -1.15 7.05
CA CYS A 13 -5.99 -1.95 7.70
C CYS A 13 -6.52 -2.56 9.01
N VAL A 14 -6.30 -3.86 9.17
CA VAL A 14 -6.66 -4.65 10.37
C VAL A 14 -5.43 -5.23 11.07
N ALA A 15 -4.24 -4.66 10.81
CA ALA A 15 -2.97 -5.09 11.39
C ALA A 15 -2.66 -6.61 11.26
N CYS A 16 -3.08 -7.27 10.18
CA CYS A 16 -2.91 -8.73 10.00
C CYS A 16 -1.44 -9.20 9.77
N LEU A 17 -0.50 -8.26 9.69
CA LEU A 17 0.95 -8.46 9.52
C LEU A 17 1.41 -9.12 8.21
N THR A 18 0.50 -9.45 7.29
CA THR A 18 0.88 -10.13 6.04
C THR A 18 1.85 -9.29 5.20
N CYS A 19 1.60 -7.98 5.06
CA CYS A 19 2.50 -7.09 4.34
C CYS A 19 3.91 -7.03 4.95
N ILE A 20 4.02 -7.03 6.28
CA ILE A 20 5.29 -7.02 7.00
C ILE A 20 6.08 -8.30 6.69
N ARG A 21 5.43 -9.47 6.78
CA ARG A 21 6.09 -10.77 6.55
C ARG A 21 6.63 -10.95 5.14
N VAL A 22 6.01 -10.32 4.13
CA VAL A 22 6.39 -10.52 2.72
C VAL A 22 7.32 -9.44 2.18
N CYS A 23 7.55 -8.34 2.91
CA CYS A 23 8.36 -7.24 2.41
C CYS A 23 9.84 -7.66 2.37
N PRO A 24 10.47 -7.80 1.19
CA PRO A 24 11.86 -8.23 1.11
C PRO A 24 12.86 -7.15 1.55
N HIS A 25 12.40 -5.90 1.70
CA HIS A 25 13.20 -4.75 2.08
C HIS A 25 13.08 -4.39 3.57
N GLY A 26 12.22 -5.10 4.34
CA GLY A 26 11.98 -4.78 5.75
C GLY A 26 11.37 -3.39 5.99
N ALA A 27 10.69 -2.82 4.98
CA ALA A 27 10.27 -1.41 4.98
C ALA A 27 8.97 -1.13 5.75
N ILE A 28 8.36 -2.13 6.39
CA ILE A 28 7.00 -2.02 6.94
C ILE A 28 7.00 -2.34 8.44
N GLN A 29 6.38 -1.47 9.23
CA GLN A 29 6.17 -1.65 10.67
C GLN A 29 4.71 -1.38 11.05
N LEU A 30 4.32 -1.72 12.29
CA LEU A 30 3.05 -1.26 12.85
C LEU A 30 3.27 0.02 13.65
N VAL A 31 2.40 1.00 13.42
CA VAL A 31 2.30 2.21 14.23
C VAL A 31 0.89 2.36 14.79
N ARG A 32 0.80 3.02 15.94
CA ARG A 32 -0.49 3.38 16.53
C ARG A 32 -1.01 4.67 15.91
N VAL A 33 -2.22 4.62 15.40
CA VAL A 33 -3.02 5.76 14.96
C VAL A 33 -4.22 5.94 15.89
N ASP A 34 -4.63 7.19 16.08
CA ASP A 34 -5.81 7.55 16.90
C ASP A 34 -5.79 6.93 18.31
N GLY A 35 -4.59 6.80 18.89
CA GLY A 35 -4.36 6.36 20.26
C GLY A 35 -4.61 4.87 20.56
N SER A 36 -5.15 4.08 19.62
CA SER A 36 -5.54 2.69 19.90
C SER A 36 -5.41 1.72 18.73
N LYS A 37 -5.57 2.19 17.48
CA LYS A 37 -5.57 1.30 16.30
C LYS A 37 -4.15 1.14 15.78
N GLU A 38 -3.77 -0.09 15.44
CA GLU A 38 -2.49 -0.34 14.77
C GLU A 38 -2.70 -0.39 13.25
N VAL A 39 -1.80 0.29 12.52
CA VAL A 39 -1.82 0.36 11.05
C VAL A 39 -0.41 0.12 10.54
N ALA A 40 -0.32 -0.53 9.38
CA ALA A 40 0.96 -0.71 8.69
C ALA A 40 1.47 0.64 8.17
N GLU A 41 2.64 1.05 8.65
CA GLU A 41 3.40 2.19 8.12
C GLU A 41 4.51 1.66 7.21
N ILE A 42 4.69 2.31 6.07
CA ILE A 42 5.70 1.95 5.07
C ILE A 42 6.72 3.08 5.01
N SER A 43 7.99 2.75 5.23
CA SER A 43 9.09 3.71 5.16
C SER A 43 9.39 4.11 3.72
N ASP A 44 9.33 5.40 3.41
CA ASP A 44 9.70 5.92 2.08
C ASP A 44 11.18 5.76 1.74
N LEU A 45 12.04 5.65 2.76
CA LEU A 45 13.47 5.48 2.58
C LEU A 45 13.84 4.03 2.25
N ALA A 46 13.16 3.06 2.86
CA ALA A 46 13.44 1.64 2.66
C ALA A 46 12.55 0.98 1.60
N CYS A 47 11.45 1.62 1.20
CA CYS A 47 10.51 1.07 0.23
C CYS A 47 10.99 1.27 -1.22
N ASP A 48 11.29 0.17 -1.90
CA ASP A 48 11.60 0.13 -3.33
C ASP A 48 10.35 0.13 -4.24
N ALA A 49 9.16 0.31 -3.68
CA ALA A 49 7.90 0.39 -4.43
C ALA A 49 7.60 -0.86 -5.30
N CYS A 50 8.01 -2.07 -4.85
CA CYS A 50 7.91 -3.30 -5.64
C CYS A 50 6.49 -3.92 -5.78
N GLY A 51 5.49 -3.45 -5.02
CA GLY A 51 4.08 -3.86 -5.18
C GLY A 51 3.61 -5.10 -4.41
N ILE A 52 4.53 -5.93 -3.88
CA ILE A 52 4.17 -7.20 -3.21
C ILE A 52 3.18 -7.00 -2.06
N CYS A 53 3.40 -5.98 -1.22
CA CYS A 53 2.55 -5.71 -0.07
C CYS A 53 1.12 -5.34 -0.47
N ALA A 54 0.94 -4.57 -1.55
CA ALA A 54 -0.37 -4.20 -2.07
C ALA A 54 -1.10 -5.40 -2.69
N ALA A 55 -0.38 -6.22 -3.46
CA ALA A 55 -0.95 -7.41 -4.09
C ALA A 55 -1.46 -8.44 -3.07
N ILE A 56 -0.74 -8.64 -1.96
CA ILE A 56 -1.10 -9.65 -0.96
C ILE A 56 -2.09 -9.15 0.10
N CYS A 57 -2.32 -7.83 0.20
CA CYS A 57 -3.14 -7.27 1.27
C CYS A 57 -4.60 -7.72 1.12
N PRO A 58 -5.14 -8.58 2.02
CA PRO A 58 -6.49 -9.10 1.85
C PRO A 58 -7.56 -8.01 2.00
N ALA A 59 -7.26 -6.98 2.80
CA ALA A 59 -8.13 -5.82 2.99
C ALA A 59 -8.02 -4.76 1.88
N LYS A 60 -7.12 -4.96 0.88
CA LYS A 60 -6.79 -3.97 -0.15
C LYS A 60 -6.52 -2.58 0.44
N ALA A 61 -5.83 -2.54 1.57
CA ALA A 61 -5.57 -1.33 2.32
C ALA A 61 -4.38 -0.54 1.76
N ILE A 62 -3.44 -1.18 1.06
CA ILE A 62 -2.20 -0.53 0.63
C ILE A 62 -2.37 0.06 -0.78
N LYS A 63 -1.98 1.32 -0.94
CA LYS A 63 -2.12 2.12 -2.17
C LYS A 63 -0.80 2.78 -2.56
N PHE A 64 -0.59 2.94 -3.87
CA PHE A 64 0.53 3.67 -4.45
C PHE A 64 0.08 5.09 -4.80
N GLN A 65 0.84 6.11 -4.38
CA GLN A 65 0.56 7.49 -4.80
C GLN A 65 0.81 7.64 -6.29
N GLY A 66 -0.10 8.35 -6.97
CA GLY A 66 -0.03 8.57 -8.43
C GLY A 66 -0.52 7.40 -9.28
N TYR A 67 -0.99 6.31 -8.68
CA TYR A 67 -1.51 5.14 -9.38
C TYR A 67 -2.89 4.79 -8.82
N ARG A 68 -3.93 5.52 -9.28
CA ARG A 68 -5.31 5.22 -8.86
C ARG A 68 -5.86 4.07 -9.69
N ASP A 69 -6.60 3.18 -9.03
CA ASP A 69 -7.18 2.00 -9.68
C ASP A 69 -8.08 2.44 -10.85
N GLU A 70 -8.84 3.53 -10.69
CA GLU A 70 -9.74 4.06 -11.72
C GLU A 70 -8.96 4.54 -12.96
N GLU A 71 -7.79 5.15 -12.77
CA GLU A 71 -6.93 5.61 -13.87
C GLU A 71 -6.30 4.44 -14.61
N ILE A 72 -5.83 3.43 -13.87
CA ILE A 72 -5.24 2.22 -14.44
C ILE A 72 -6.29 1.46 -15.24
N LEU A 73 -7.50 1.32 -14.70
CA LEU A 73 -8.60 0.64 -15.39
C LEU A 73 -9.00 1.40 -16.66
N ALA A 74 -9.11 2.72 -16.61
CA ALA A 74 -9.38 3.53 -17.80
C ALA A 74 -8.31 3.35 -18.89
N GLN A 75 -7.03 3.20 -18.52
CA GLN A 75 -5.96 2.89 -19.47
C GLN A 75 -6.10 1.49 -20.08
N ILE A 76 -6.49 0.50 -19.29
CA ILE A 76 -6.72 -0.88 -19.77
C ILE A 76 -7.89 -0.91 -20.76
N GLU A 77 -9.00 -0.28 -20.41
CA GLU A 77 -10.20 -0.20 -21.26
C GLU A 77 -9.87 0.47 -22.60
N ALA A 78 -9.11 1.58 -22.58
CA ALA A 78 -8.68 2.27 -23.80
C ALA A 78 -7.82 1.40 -24.74
N ILE A 79 -7.10 0.39 -24.21
CA ILE A 79 -6.32 -0.56 -25.03
C ILE A 79 -7.22 -1.67 -25.61
N GLN A 80 -8.30 -2.04 -24.91
CA GLN A 80 -9.23 -3.11 -25.32
C GLN A 80 -10.22 -2.67 -26.41
N GLU A 81 -10.39 -1.36 -26.63
CA GLU A 81 -11.23 -0.81 -27.70
C GLU A 81 -10.52 -0.67 -29.07
N LEU A 82 -9.37 -1.36 -29.26
CA LEU A 82 -8.68 -1.55 -30.55
C LEU A 82 -8.94 -2.94 -31.15
#